data_AF-A0A0K3CCC7-F1
#
_entry.id   AF-A0A0K3CCC7-F1
#
_cell.length_a   1.000
_cell.length_b   1.000
_cell.length_c   1.000
_cell.angle_alpha   90.00
_cell.angle_beta   90.00
_cell.angle_gamma   90.00
#
_symmetry.space_group_name_H-M   'P 1'
#
loop_
_entity.id
_entity.type
_entity.pdbx_description
1 polymer ?
#
loop_
_entity_poly.entity_id
_entity_poly.type
_entity_poly.pdbx_seq_one_letter_code
_entity_poly.pdbx_strand_id
1 'polypeptide(L)'
;MPPRPTPSLLFPDEANASADEIPPLAFEYEDEVRGVLDRLKGELEERMGAGTGAARGKGKGKEKAVQLDEQQRKRMEEMVRKFYTKMEAVILSNCTIGGLSWSEYEKKKKRGEVGKTQPFDENLHQRVLNYQNELFDAREVNARERVDAPTRTAQYIQEIVNIDRDHLAKLEEAQIDVPEEISLPKPRSRKSLGGAVDAPTAVQAQEYFEEGKQALDKLLEDVPKLATAAEEARKVTLDAANLQ
;
A
#
# COMPACT_ATOMS: atom_id res chain seq x y z
N MET A 1 -15.51 -34.68 -17.37
CA MET A 1 -14.88 -33.36 -17.19
C MET A 1 -14.07 -33.40 -15.90
N PRO A 2 -12.75 -33.15 -15.91
CA PRO A 2 -11.98 -33.05 -14.69
C PRO A 2 -12.28 -31.72 -13.96
N PRO A 3 -12.27 -31.69 -12.62
CA PRO A 3 -12.49 -30.47 -11.85
C PRO A 3 -11.27 -29.54 -11.96
N ARG A 4 -11.53 -28.22 -12.05
CA ARG A 4 -10.49 -27.17 -12.03
C ARG A 4 -9.82 -27.10 -10.66
N PRO A 5 -8.49 -26.88 -10.58
CA PRO A 5 -7.82 -26.60 -9.30
C PRO A 5 -8.17 -25.19 -8.82
N THR A 6 -8.71 -25.09 -7.61
CA THR A 6 -8.83 -23.84 -6.84
C THR A 6 -7.47 -23.46 -6.26
N PRO A 7 -7.13 -22.16 -6.16
CA PRO A 7 -5.87 -21.72 -5.58
C PRO A 7 -5.87 -22.05 -4.09
N SER A 8 -4.89 -22.86 -3.66
CA SER A 8 -4.61 -23.14 -2.26
C SER A 8 -4.20 -21.84 -1.58
N LEU A 9 -5.15 -21.19 -0.92
CA LEU A 9 -4.87 -20.08 -0.02
C LEU A 9 -3.98 -20.59 1.11
N LEU A 10 -2.79 -19.98 1.17
CA LEU A 10 -1.86 -20.00 2.27
C LEU A 10 -2.56 -19.55 3.55
N PHE A 11 -2.95 -20.51 4.38
CA PHE A 11 -3.18 -20.28 5.80
C PHE A 11 -2.43 -21.38 6.55
N PRO A 12 -1.25 -21.09 7.13
CA PRO A 12 -0.69 -21.95 8.15
C PRO A 12 -1.58 -21.89 9.40
N ASP A 13 -1.78 -23.05 10.04
CA ASP A 13 -2.57 -23.30 11.25
C ASP A 13 -2.69 -22.10 12.22
N GLU A 14 -3.86 -21.46 12.23
CA GLU A 14 -4.26 -20.40 13.18
C GLU A 14 -4.57 -20.93 14.60
N ALA A 15 -4.02 -22.08 14.99
CA ALA A 15 -4.27 -22.67 16.32
C ALA A 15 -3.22 -22.30 17.39
N ASN A 16 -2.15 -21.58 17.02
CA ASN A 16 -1.11 -21.11 17.97
C ASN A 16 -0.93 -19.57 17.98
N ALA A 17 -1.80 -18.82 17.30
CA ALA A 17 -1.63 -17.38 17.07
C ALA A 17 -2.04 -16.47 18.26
N SER A 18 -2.06 -16.98 19.50
CA SER A 18 -2.53 -16.19 20.66
C SER A 18 -1.73 -16.41 21.96
N ALA A 19 -0.40 -16.48 21.85
CA ALA A 19 0.48 -16.04 22.93
C ALA A 19 1.47 -15.08 22.27
N ASP A 20 1.56 -13.85 22.78
CA ASP A 20 2.49 -12.82 22.34
C ASP A 20 3.79 -13.43 21.79
N GLU A 21 3.96 -13.38 20.48
CA GLU A 21 5.17 -13.84 19.80
C GLU A 21 6.27 -12.84 20.17
N ILE A 22 6.89 -13.05 21.33
CA ILE A 22 8.01 -12.25 21.79
C ILE A 22 9.05 -12.33 20.67
N PRO A 23 9.40 -11.19 20.03
CA PRO A 23 10.36 -11.21 18.95
C PRO A 23 11.66 -11.84 19.46
N PRO A 24 12.30 -12.72 18.68
CA PRO A 24 13.50 -13.41 19.12
C PRO A 24 14.56 -12.39 19.51
N LEU A 25 15.36 -12.71 20.53
CA LEU A 25 16.46 -11.84 20.96
C LEU A 25 17.45 -11.68 19.81
N ALA A 26 17.45 -10.50 19.20
CA ALA A 26 18.27 -10.21 18.03
C ALA A 26 19.63 -9.67 18.46
N PHE A 27 20.68 -10.34 18.00
CA PHE A 27 22.07 -9.96 18.19
C PHE A 27 22.73 -9.70 16.84
N GLU A 28 23.67 -8.78 16.80
CA GLU A 28 24.44 -8.52 15.59
C GLU A 28 25.60 -9.52 15.47
N TYR A 29 26.23 -9.85 16.60
CA TYR A 29 27.44 -10.69 16.66
C TYR A 29 27.37 -11.79 17.72
N GLU A 30 28.10 -12.89 17.51
CA GLU A 30 28.20 -14.01 18.47
C GLU A 30 28.83 -13.57 19.80
N ASP A 31 29.78 -12.63 19.77
CA ASP A 31 30.46 -12.12 20.96
C ASP A 31 29.49 -11.40 21.91
N GLU A 32 28.41 -10.80 21.39
CA GLU A 32 27.37 -10.16 22.19
C GLU A 32 26.57 -11.21 22.98
N VAL A 33 26.17 -12.30 22.31
CA VAL A 33 25.45 -13.42 22.93
C VAL A 33 26.31 -14.05 24.03
N ARG A 34 27.58 -14.34 23.73
CA ARG A 34 28.53 -14.89 24.71
C ARG A 34 28.74 -13.95 25.87
N GLY A 35 28.93 -12.66 25.61
CA GLY A 35 29.09 -11.66 26.66
C GLY A 35 27.87 -11.49 27.57
N VAL A 36 26.66 -11.73 27.07
CA VAL A 36 25.44 -11.77 27.89
C VAL A 36 25.38 -13.03 28.74
N LEU A 37 25.66 -14.20 28.16
CA LEU A 37 25.69 -15.46 28.87
C LEU A 37 26.77 -15.48 29.98
N ASP A 38 27.96 -14.95 29.68
CA ASP A 38 29.07 -14.87 30.64
C ASP A 38 28.77 -13.90 31.79
N ARG A 39 28.11 -12.77 31.51
CA ARG A 39 27.66 -11.83 32.56
C ARG A 39 26.59 -12.46 33.45
N LEU A 40 25.60 -13.11 32.85
CA LEU A 40 24.56 -13.84 33.58
C LEU A 40 25.15 -14.98 34.42
N LYS A 41 26.19 -15.62 33.90
CA LYS A 41 26.98 -16.61 34.63
C LYS A 41 27.72 -15.99 35.82
N GLY A 42 28.43 -14.90 35.60
CA GLY A 42 29.13 -14.19 36.67
C GLY A 42 28.19 -13.68 37.77
N GLU A 43 27.06 -13.09 37.41
CA GLU A 43 26.12 -12.52 38.39
C GLU A 43 25.47 -13.56 39.30
N LEU A 44 25.06 -14.71 38.76
CA LEU A 44 24.44 -15.76 39.57
C LEU A 44 25.50 -16.59 40.33
N GLU A 45 26.71 -16.79 39.80
CA GLU A 45 27.85 -17.30 40.59
C GLU A 45 28.23 -16.34 41.74
N GLU A 46 28.23 -15.02 41.51
CA GLU A 46 28.50 -14.00 42.54
C GLU A 46 27.42 -14.02 43.62
N ARG A 47 26.13 -14.07 43.26
CA ARG A 47 25.03 -14.15 44.23
C ARG A 47 25.06 -15.44 45.06
N MET A 48 25.52 -16.54 44.48
CA MET A 48 25.75 -17.78 45.23
C MET A 48 27.00 -17.71 46.12
N GLY A 49 28.09 -17.11 45.62
CA GLY A 49 29.33 -16.91 46.35
C GLY A 49 29.19 -15.91 47.51
N ALA A 50 28.29 -14.93 47.38
CA ALA A 50 27.95 -13.94 48.39
C ALA A 50 27.34 -14.55 49.66
N GLY A 51 26.86 -15.81 49.61
CA GLY A 51 26.47 -16.58 50.78
C GLY A 51 27.65 -17.18 51.58
N THR A 52 28.88 -17.17 51.04
CA THR A 52 30.00 -17.96 51.61
C THR A 52 31.33 -17.24 51.75
N GLY A 53 31.49 -15.96 51.38
CA GLY A 53 32.75 -15.27 51.71
C GLY A 53 32.88 -13.82 51.25
N ALA A 54 33.09 -12.94 52.23
CA ALA A 54 33.76 -11.64 52.12
C ALA A 54 33.11 -10.53 51.26
N ALA A 55 31.85 -10.19 51.53
CA ALA A 55 31.39 -8.82 51.27
C ALA A 55 31.98 -7.88 52.34
N ARG A 56 33.06 -7.18 51.99
CA ARG A 56 33.56 -6.00 52.74
C ARG A 56 32.61 -4.82 52.48
N GLY A 57 31.33 -4.97 52.85
CA GLY A 57 30.26 -4.02 52.62
C GLY A 57 29.60 -3.64 53.94
N LYS A 58 29.71 -2.37 54.30
CA LYS A 58 29.23 -1.78 55.57
C LYS A 58 27.70 -1.63 55.54
N GLY A 59 26.95 -2.73 55.57
CA GLY A 59 25.49 -2.75 55.59
C GLY A 59 24.97 -3.52 56.81
N LYS A 60 24.32 -2.81 57.74
CA LYS A 60 23.67 -3.40 58.92
C LYS A 60 22.44 -4.22 58.49
N GLY A 61 22.60 -5.54 58.44
CA GLY A 61 21.49 -6.50 58.38
C GLY A 61 22.04 -7.88 58.76
N LYS A 62 21.70 -8.39 59.95
CA LYS A 62 22.09 -9.73 60.41
C LYS A 62 21.22 -10.78 59.70
N GLU A 63 21.53 -11.08 58.44
CA GLU A 63 21.13 -12.36 57.87
C GLU A 63 22.29 -13.35 58.09
N LYS A 64 21.97 -14.46 58.75
CA LYS A 64 22.95 -15.51 59.02
C LYS A 64 23.28 -16.20 57.69
N ALA A 65 24.53 -16.09 57.24
CA ALA A 65 25.06 -16.93 56.19
C ALA A 65 24.89 -18.41 56.58
N VAL A 66 24.16 -19.17 55.76
CA VAL A 66 23.93 -20.59 55.96
C VAL A 66 25.26 -21.31 55.69
N GLN A 67 25.88 -21.89 56.72
CA GLN A 67 27.05 -22.75 56.54
C GLN A 67 26.59 -24.04 55.88
N LEU A 68 26.84 -24.16 54.57
CA LEU A 68 26.60 -25.38 53.82
C LEU A 68 27.77 -26.34 54.02
N ASP A 69 27.48 -27.61 54.27
CA ASP A 69 28.47 -28.67 54.28
C ASP A 69 29.09 -28.85 52.88
N GLU A 70 30.31 -29.35 52.78
CA GLU A 70 31.06 -29.49 51.52
C GLU A 70 30.29 -30.34 50.48
N GLN A 71 29.53 -31.33 50.96
CA GLN A 71 28.66 -32.16 50.12
C GLN A 71 27.43 -31.39 49.62
N GLN A 72 26.88 -30.48 50.44
CA GLN A 72 25.76 -29.62 50.05
C GLN A 72 26.22 -28.54 49.07
N ARG A 73 27.41 -27.99 49.26
CA ARG A 73 28.05 -27.05 48.34
C ARG A 73 28.24 -27.66 46.95
N LYS A 74 28.79 -28.87 46.87
CA LYS A 74 28.94 -29.59 45.58
C LYS A 74 27.61 -29.84 44.88
N ARG A 75 26.56 -30.21 45.63
CA ARG A 75 25.20 -30.39 45.08
C ARG A 75 24.60 -29.07 44.57
N MET A 76 24.84 -27.98 45.27
CA MET A 76 24.40 -26.64 44.87
C MET A 76 25.12 -26.18 43.60
N GLU A 77 26.44 -26.34 43.53
CA GLU A 77 27.24 -26.04 42.34
C GLU A 77 26.78 -26.88 41.13
N GLU A 78 26.49 -28.16 41.32
CA GLU A 78 25.98 -29.03 40.26
C GLU A 78 24.57 -28.63 39.80
N MET A 79 23.68 -28.28 40.75
CA MET A 79 22.33 -27.79 40.45
C MET A 79 22.39 -26.52 39.61
N VAL A 80 23.31 -25.61 39.93
CA VAL A 80 23.44 -24.34 39.21
C VAL A 80 24.07 -24.51 37.84
N ARG A 81 25.06 -25.40 37.69
CA ARG A 81 25.54 -25.79 36.35
C ARG A 81 24.42 -26.33 35.48
N LYS A 82 23.58 -27.23 36.02
CA LYS A 82 22.41 -27.76 35.32
C LYS A 82 21.38 -26.68 34.98
N PHE A 83 21.19 -25.70 35.86
CA PHE A 83 20.32 -24.55 35.62
C PHE A 83 20.84 -23.69 34.47
N TYR A 84 22.14 -23.34 34.47
CA TYR A 84 22.76 -22.60 33.38
C TYR A 84 22.66 -23.32 32.05
N THR A 85 23.00 -24.60 31.98
CA THR A 85 22.93 -25.35 30.71
C THR A 85 21.53 -25.36 30.13
N LYS A 86 20.49 -25.46 30.98
CA LYS A 86 19.10 -25.39 30.53
C LYS A 86 18.72 -23.99 30.06
N MET A 87 19.10 -22.96 30.82
CA MET A 87 18.80 -21.57 30.50
C MET A 87 19.51 -21.11 29.23
N GLU A 88 20.79 -21.46 29.07
CA GLU A 88 21.57 -21.23 27.87
C GLU A 88 20.89 -21.86 26.65
N ALA A 89 20.46 -23.12 26.73
CA ALA A 89 19.75 -23.77 25.63
C ALA A 89 18.47 -23.03 25.23
N VAL A 90 17.71 -22.48 26.20
CA VAL A 90 16.50 -21.69 25.94
C VAL A 90 16.83 -20.33 25.32
N ILE A 91 17.88 -19.67 25.78
CA ILE A 91 18.31 -18.38 25.22
C ILE A 91 18.77 -18.56 23.77
N LEU A 92 19.59 -19.59 23.52
CA LEU A 92 20.10 -19.90 22.19
C LEU A 92 19.00 -20.36 21.22
N SER A 93 17.96 -21.05 21.70
CA SER A 93 16.82 -21.44 20.85
C SER A 93 15.95 -20.26 20.43
N ASN A 94 15.95 -19.17 21.20
CA ASN A 94 15.11 -18.00 20.97
C ASN A 94 15.91 -16.75 20.55
N CYS A 95 17.18 -16.91 20.15
CA CYS A 95 18.00 -15.80 19.67
C CYS A 95 18.28 -15.91 18.16
N THR A 96 18.50 -14.74 17.55
CA THR A 96 18.96 -14.62 16.17
C THR A 96 20.27 -13.84 16.11
N ILE A 97 21.16 -14.22 15.21
CA ILE A 97 22.41 -13.50 14.90
C ILE A 97 22.35 -13.05 13.45
N GLY A 98 22.33 -11.73 13.20
CA GLY A 98 22.22 -11.18 11.85
C GLY A 98 20.96 -11.65 11.10
N GLY A 99 19.84 -11.85 11.83
CA GLY A 99 18.57 -12.34 11.28
C GLY A 99 18.47 -13.85 11.06
N LEU A 100 19.49 -14.64 11.44
CA LEU A 100 19.49 -16.11 11.37
C LEU A 100 19.30 -16.72 12.74
N SER A 101 18.56 -17.82 12.87
CA SER A 101 18.50 -18.55 14.14
C SER A 101 19.89 -19.06 14.56
N TRP A 102 20.14 -19.22 15.87
CA TRP A 102 21.41 -19.77 16.35
C TRP A 102 21.81 -21.09 15.66
N SER A 103 20.84 -21.97 15.41
CA SER A 103 21.08 -23.26 14.75
C SER A 103 21.54 -23.11 13.29
N GLU A 104 21.01 -22.11 12.57
CA GLU A 104 21.38 -21.81 11.19
C GLU A 104 22.71 -21.08 11.13
N TYR A 105 22.93 -20.13 12.05
CA TYR A 105 24.20 -19.45 12.23
C TYR A 105 25.34 -20.45 12.49
N GLU A 106 25.15 -21.40 13.41
CA GLU A 106 26.17 -22.40 13.74
C GLU A 106 26.46 -23.34 12.56
N LYS A 107 25.42 -23.73 11.80
CA LYS A 107 25.58 -24.51 10.56
C LYS A 107 26.36 -23.74 9.51
N LYS A 108 26.05 -22.46 9.28
CA LYS A 108 26.78 -21.58 8.35
C LYS A 108 28.21 -21.32 8.81
N LYS A 109 28.43 -21.18 10.12
CA LYS A 109 29.75 -21.01 10.72
C LYS A 109 30.62 -22.24 10.50
N LYS A 110 30.08 -23.44 10.74
CA LYS A 110 30.76 -24.73 10.47
C LYS A 110 31.10 -24.92 8.99
N ARG A 111 30.30 -24.35 8.08
CA ARG A 111 30.56 -24.33 6.63
C ARG A 111 31.55 -23.24 6.20
N GLY A 112 31.97 -22.35 7.11
CA GLY A 112 32.83 -21.21 6.79
C GLY A 112 32.16 -20.14 5.93
N GLU A 113 30.84 -20.00 6.03
CA GLU A 113 30.05 -18.99 5.33
C GLU A 113 29.82 -17.72 6.17
N VAL A 114 30.01 -17.80 7.49
CA VAL A 114 29.91 -16.65 8.40
C VAL A 114 31.15 -15.78 8.26
N GLY A 115 30.96 -14.49 7.96
CA GLY A 115 32.04 -13.50 7.79
C GLY A 115 32.54 -13.32 6.36
N LYS A 116 32.00 -14.05 5.38
CA LYS A 116 32.16 -13.69 3.97
C LYS A 116 31.14 -12.59 3.68
N THR A 117 31.61 -11.40 3.31
CA THR A 117 30.72 -10.41 2.70
C THR A 117 29.96 -11.10 1.57
N GLN A 118 28.65 -10.85 1.46
CA GLN A 118 27.92 -11.38 0.31
C GLN A 118 28.67 -10.92 -0.95
N PRO A 119 28.92 -11.83 -1.90
CA PRO A 119 29.53 -11.43 -3.15
C PRO A 119 28.66 -10.36 -3.79
N PHE A 120 29.30 -9.41 -4.48
CA PHE A 120 28.57 -8.40 -5.22
C PHE A 120 27.57 -9.07 -6.17
N ASP A 121 26.29 -8.81 -5.95
CA ASP A 121 25.22 -9.37 -6.77
C ASP A 121 25.06 -8.50 -8.02
N GLU A 122 25.67 -8.94 -9.12
CA GLU A 122 25.59 -8.27 -10.42
C GLU A 122 24.12 -8.12 -10.88
N ASN A 123 23.23 -9.07 -10.58
CA ASN A 123 21.83 -8.95 -10.96
C ASN A 123 21.12 -7.85 -10.16
N LEU A 124 21.42 -7.75 -8.86
CA LEU A 124 20.90 -6.67 -8.03
C LEU A 124 21.44 -5.32 -8.51
N HIS A 125 22.73 -5.26 -8.86
CA HIS A 125 23.34 -4.05 -9.38
C HIS A 125 22.68 -3.58 -10.68
N GLN A 126 22.49 -4.47 -11.65
CA GLN A 126 21.80 -4.15 -12.91
C GLN A 126 20.36 -3.67 -12.66
N ARG A 127 19.63 -4.28 -11.72
CA ARG A 127 18.29 -3.79 -11.34
C ARG A 127 18.34 -2.39 -10.73
N VAL A 128 19.30 -2.12 -9.85
CA VAL A 128 19.47 -0.78 -9.26
C VAL A 128 19.77 0.26 -10.34
N LEU A 129 20.65 -0.04 -11.30
CA LEU A 129 20.93 0.85 -12.43
C LEU A 129 19.69 1.10 -13.29
N ASN A 130 18.92 0.06 -13.60
CA ASN A 130 17.68 0.21 -14.35
C ASN A 130 16.68 1.09 -13.61
N TYR A 131 16.47 0.87 -12.31
CA TYR A 131 15.57 1.71 -11.52
C TYR A 131 16.05 3.16 -11.42
N GLN A 132 17.36 3.39 -11.34
CA GLN A 132 17.90 4.75 -11.32
C GLN A 132 17.66 5.47 -12.66
N ASN A 133 17.85 4.78 -13.78
CA ASN A 133 17.59 5.33 -15.10
C ASN A 133 16.08 5.60 -15.31
N GLU A 134 15.21 4.65 -14.95
CA GLU A 134 13.76 4.82 -15.02
C GLU A 134 13.28 6.00 -14.16
N LEU A 135 13.85 6.17 -12.95
CA LEU A 135 13.53 7.32 -12.10
C LEU A 135 14.00 8.65 -12.72
N PHE A 136 15.14 8.65 -13.40
CA PHE A 136 15.64 9.84 -14.09
C PHE A 136 14.73 10.20 -15.28
N ASP A 137 14.38 9.22 -16.11
CA ASP A 137 13.48 9.39 -17.25
C ASP A 137 12.10 9.87 -16.81
N ALA A 138 11.52 9.24 -15.78
CA ALA A 138 10.24 9.63 -15.22
C ALA A 138 10.27 11.06 -14.65
N ARG A 139 11.38 11.45 -14.01
CA ARG A 139 11.56 12.83 -13.51
C ARG A 139 11.62 13.83 -14.66
N GLU A 140 12.32 13.51 -15.74
CA GLU A 140 12.42 14.39 -16.90
C GLU A 140 11.08 14.53 -17.61
N VAL A 141 10.36 13.43 -17.83
CA VAL A 141 9.00 13.45 -18.40
C VAL A 141 8.06 14.28 -17.54
N ASN A 142 8.07 14.08 -16.21
CA ASN A 142 7.22 14.86 -15.30
C ASN A 142 7.55 16.35 -15.35
N ALA A 143 8.84 16.71 -15.41
CA ALA A 143 9.26 18.11 -15.53
C ALA A 143 8.77 18.74 -16.83
N ARG A 144 8.85 18.03 -17.95
CA ARG A 144 8.31 18.48 -19.24
C ARG A 144 6.80 18.59 -19.20
N GLU A 145 6.10 17.59 -18.70
CA GLU A 145 4.63 17.58 -18.62
C GLU A 145 4.08 18.71 -17.75
N ARG A 146 4.76 19.07 -16.64
CA ARG A 146 4.37 20.23 -15.81
C ARG A 146 4.37 21.55 -16.58
N VAL A 147 5.16 21.65 -17.65
CA VAL A 147 5.23 22.83 -18.51
C VAL A 147 4.29 22.66 -19.70
N ASP A 148 4.40 21.56 -20.41
CA ASP A 148 3.72 21.35 -21.69
C ASP A 148 2.22 21.04 -21.54
N ALA A 149 1.80 20.36 -20.46
CA ALA A 149 0.39 20.00 -20.27
C ALA A 149 -0.49 21.23 -19.99
N PRO A 150 -0.11 22.17 -19.10
CA PRO A 150 -0.86 23.41 -18.95
C PRO A 150 -0.91 24.24 -20.23
N THR A 151 0.20 24.35 -20.96
CA THR A 151 0.25 25.12 -22.22
C THR A 151 -0.68 24.54 -23.28
N ARG A 152 -0.65 23.21 -23.51
CA ARG A 152 -1.57 22.55 -24.44
C ARG A 152 -3.03 22.68 -24.01
N THR A 153 -3.30 22.56 -22.72
CA THR A 153 -4.66 22.71 -22.18
C THR A 153 -5.17 24.14 -22.36
N ALA A 154 -4.31 25.15 -22.12
CA ALA A 154 -4.66 26.55 -22.33
C ALA A 154 -4.92 26.85 -23.80
N GLN A 155 -4.11 26.30 -24.73
CA GLN A 155 -4.34 26.43 -26.17
C GLN A 155 -5.71 25.85 -26.57
N TYR A 156 -6.01 24.64 -26.11
CA TYR A 156 -7.29 23.97 -26.40
C TYR A 156 -8.50 24.76 -25.84
N ILE A 157 -8.41 25.25 -24.61
CA ILE A 157 -9.47 26.09 -24.03
C ILE A 157 -9.63 27.40 -24.82
N GLN A 158 -8.52 28.02 -25.23
CA GLN A 158 -8.57 29.26 -26.00
C GLN A 158 -9.24 29.05 -27.36
N GLU A 159 -9.00 27.92 -28.03
CA GLU A 159 -9.68 27.56 -29.27
C GLU A 159 -11.20 27.45 -29.08
N ILE A 160 -11.65 26.77 -28.01
CA ILE A 160 -13.08 26.67 -27.68
C ILE A 160 -13.69 28.05 -27.42
N VAL A 161 -13.01 28.88 -26.60
CA VAL A 161 -13.49 30.24 -26.30
C VAL A 161 -13.61 31.10 -27.55
N ASN A 162 -12.69 30.93 -28.51
CA ASN A 162 -12.76 31.63 -29.79
C ASN A 162 -13.96 31.15 -30.62
N ILE A 163 -14.21 29.84 -30.68
CA ILE A 163 -15.37 29.27 -31.38
C ILE A 163 -16.68 29.77 -30.76
N ASP A 164 -16.77 29.79 -29.42
CA ASP A 164 -17.95 30.28 -28.70
C ASP A 164 -18.18 31.78 -28.95
N ARG A 165 -17.12 32.58 -28.98
CA ARG A 165 -17.21 34.01 -29.36
C ARG A 165 -17.73 34.20 -30.77
N ASP A 166 -17.19 33.44 -31.73
CA ASP A 166 -17.64 33.52 -33.12
C ASP A 166 -19.11 33.08 -33.26
N HIS A 167 -19.54 32.10 -32.47
CA HIS A 167 -20.94 31.67 -32.44
C HIS A 167 -21.86 32.72 -31.82
N LEU A 168 -21.45 33.35 -30.71
CA LEU A 168 -22.17 34.48 -30.10
C LEU A 168 -22.30 35.66 -31.06
N ALA A 169 -21.23 36.03 -31.77
CA ALA A 169 -21.27 37.11 -32.76
C ALA A 169 -22.30 36.83 -33.86
N LYS A 170 -22.38 35.58 -34.34
CA LYS A 170 -23.41 35.18 -35.32
C LYS A 170 -24.84 35.26 -34.77
N LEU A 171 -25.03 34.96 -33.49
CA LEU A 171 -26.33 35.07 -32.83
C LEU A 171 -26.74 36.55 -32.62
N GLU A 172 -25.79 37.43 -32.30
CA GLU A 172 -26.01 38.87 -32.23
C GLU A 172 -26.32 39.46 -33.61
N GLU A 173 -25.62 39.05 -34.67
CA GLU A 173 -25.94 39.45 -36.04
C GLU A 173 -27.30 38.93 -36.53
N ALA A 174 -27.70 37.75 -36.05
CA ALA A 174 -29.02 37.17 -36.31
C ALA A 174 -30.11 37.74 -35.39
N GLN A 175 -29.77 38.64 -34.46
CA GLN A 175 -30.72 39.30 -33.59
C GLN A 175 -31.55 40.30 -34.42
N ILE A 176 -32.73 39.85 -34.83
CA ILE A 176 -33.72 40.72 -35.45
C ILE A 176 -34.25 41.66 -34.36
N ASP A 177 -34.03 42.96 -34.51
CA ASP A 177 -34.69 43.98 -33.68
C ASP A 177 -36.20 43.80 -33.84
N VAL A 178 -36.84 43.26 -32.79
CA VAL A 178 -38.29 43.19 -32.70
C VAL A 178 -38.79 44.63 -32.55
N PRO A 179 -39.59 45.17 -33.48
CA PRO A 179 -40.11 46.53 -33.37
C PRO A 179 -40.86 46.69 -32.04
N GLU A 180 -40.60 47.79 -31.32
CA GLU A 180 -41.22 48.11 -30.01
C GLU A 180 -42.76 48.30 -30.06
N GLU A 181 -43.43 48.05 -31.20
CA GLU A 181 -44.87 48.22 -31.37
C GLU A 181 -45.75 47.05 -30.89
N ILE A 182 -45.18 46.06 -30.20
CA ILE A 182 -45.98 45.14 -29.37
C ILE A 182 -45.64 45.38 -27.90
N SER A 183 -45.98 46.58 -27.40
CA SER A 183 -46.11 46.80 -25.97
C SER A 183 -47.20 45.86 -25.45
N LEU A 184 -46.80 44.68 -24.96
CA LEU A 184 -47.69 43.78 -24.25
C LEU A 184 -48.33 44.57 -23.10
N PRO A 185 -49.68 44.60 -23.01
CA PRO A 185 -50.35 45.34 -21.96
C PRO A 185 -49.89 44.80 -20.60
N LYS A 186 -49.50 45.70 -19.68
CA LYS A 186 -49.06 45.39 -18.31
C LYS A 186 -49.92 44.26 -17.71
N PRO A 187 -49.31 43.24 -17.06
CA PRO A 187 -50.07 42.15 -16.47
C PRO A 187 -50.95 42.72 -15.35
N ARG A 188 -52.26 42.82 -15.61
CA ARG A 188 -53.24 43.08 -14.55
C ARG A 188 -53.28 41.86 -13.65
N SER A 189 -53.22 42.12 -12.35
CA SER A 189 -53.32 41.11 -11.30
C SER A 189 -54.54 40.20 -11.52
N ARG A 190 -54.23 38.92 -11.51
CA ARG A 190 -55.06 37.78 -11.89
C ARG A 190 -56.35 37.74 -11.06
N LYS A 191 -57.50 38.01 -11.70
CA LYS A 191 -58.77 37.36 -11.33
C LYS A 191 -58.91 36.13 -12.22
N SER A 192 -59.11 34.97 -11.60
CA SER A 192 -59.31 33.70 -12.29
C SER A 192 -60.50 33.80 -13.24
N LEU A 193 -60.30 33.42 -14.50
CA LEU A 193 -61.25 32.69 -15.33
C LEU A 193 -60.50 32.22 -16.58
N GLY A 194 -60.75 30.95 -16.94
CA GLY A 194 -59.99 30.20 -17.93
C GLY A 194 -60.10 30.74 -19.37
N GLY A 195 -59.11 30.33 -20.15
CA GLY A 195 -59.00 30.57 -21.58
C GLY A 195 -57.65 30.02 -22.04
N ALA A 196 -57.61 28.72 -22.29
CA ALA A 196 -56.50 28.04 -22.93
C ALA A 196 -56.46 28.45 -24.41
N VAL A 197 -55.33 28.98 -24.85
CA VAL A 197 -54.91 28.89 -26.24
C VAL A 197 -53.46 28.45 -26.19
N ASP A 198 -53.21 27.26 -26.75
CA ASP A 198 -51.91 26.59 -26.95
C ASP A 198 -51.17 26.00 -25.75
N ALA A 199 -51.88 25.29 -24.87
CA ALA A 199 -51.25 24.23 -24.07
C ALA A 199 -51.59 22.87 -24.71
N PRO A 200 -50.61 22.00 -25.02
CA PRO A 200 -50.90 20.67 -25.53
C PRO A 200 -51.83 19.95 -24.57
N THR A 201 -52.82 19.26 -25.13
CA THR A 201 -53.77 18.48 -24.32
C THR A 201 -53.01 17.40 -23.54
N ALA A 202 -53.52 16.98 -22.38
CA ALA A 202 -52.85 15.98 -21.54
C ALA A 202 -52.52 14.68 -22.30
N VAL A 203 -53.33 14.33 -23.30
CA VAL A 203 -53.09 13.19 -24.21
C VAL A 203 -51.89 13.43 -25.12
N GLN A 204 -51.79 14.61 -25.75
CA GLN A 204 -50.66 14.97 -26.61
C GLN A 204 -49.35 15.06 -25.82
N ALA A 205 -49.40 15.56 -24.58
CA ALA A 205 -48.21 15.58 -23.71
C ALA A 205 -47.73 14.17 -23.35
N GLN A 206 -48.65 13.22 -23.21
CA GLN A 206 -48.33 11.83 -22.93
C GLN A 206 -47.79 11.11 -24.18
N GLU A 207 -48.36 11.39 -25.36
CA GLU A 207 -47.84 10.90 -26.65
C GLU A 207 -46.40 11.39 -26.88
N TYR A 208 -46.11 12.68 -26.68
CA TYR A 208 -44.73 13.20 -26.80
C TYR A 208 -43.76 12.58 -25.81
N PHE A 209 -44.22 12.24 -24.61
CA PHE A 209 -43.39 11.56 -23.62
C PHE A 209 -43.09 10.11 -24.05
N GLU A 210 -44.08 9.40 -24.59
CA GLU A 210 -43.91 8.03 -25.09
C GLU A 210 -43.03 7.99 -26.35
N GLU A 211 -43.20 8.93 -27.28
CA GLU A 211 -42.34 9.10 -28.45
C GLU A 211 -40.89 9.43 -28.04
N GLY A 212 -40.72 10.36 -27.10
CA GLY A 212 -39.42 10.74 -26.56
C GLY A 212 -38.72 9.55 -25.89
N LYS A 213 -39.46 8.73 -25.16
CA LYS A 213 -38.94 7.51 -24.53
C LYS A 213 -38.49 6.48 -25.57
N GLN A 214 -39.30 6.22 -26.60
CA GLN A 214 -38.95 5.30 -27.68
C GLN A 214 -37.72 5.77 -28.45
N ALA A 215 -37.59 7.08 -28.70
CA ALA A 215 -36.40 7.65 -29.33
C ALA A 215 -35.14 7.48 -28.47
N LEU A 216 -35.27 7.65 -27.14
CA LEU A 216 -34.19 7.44 -26.18
C LEU A 216 -33.74 5.98 -26.12
N ASP A 217 -34.70 5.05 -26.06
CA ASP A 217 -34.43 3.61 -26.04
C ASP A 217 -33.72 3.16 -27.34
N LYS A 218 -34.16 3.67 -28.49
CA LYS A 218 -33.50 3.42 -29.78
C LYS A 218 -32.07 3.98 -29.82
N LEU A 219 -31.85 5.17 -29.27
CA LEU A 219 -30.52 5.77 -29.21
C LEU A 219 -29.59 4.95 -28.30
N LEU A 220 -30.08 4.46 -27.16
CA LEU A 220 -29.34 3.58 -26.27
C LEU A 220 -28.97 2.24 -26.94
N GLU A 221 -29.81 1.71 -27.83
CA GLU A 221 -29.48 0.51 -28.61
C GLU A 221 -28.46 0.78 -29.74
N ASP A 222 -28.47 1.97 -30.33
CA ASP A 222 -27.63 2.30 -31.49
C ASP A 222 -26.24 2.85 -31.09
N VAL A 223 -26.11 3.47 -29.92
CA VAL A 223 -24.81 3.99 -29.41
C VAL A 223 -23.72 2.90 -29.34
N PRO A 224 -23.97 1.68 -28.81
CA PRO A 224 -22.98 0.61 -28.81
C PRO A 224 -22.58 0.14 -30.22
N LYS A 225 -23.53 0.14 -31.16
CA LYS A 225 -23.28 -0.25 -32.57
C LYS A 225 -22.41 0.79 -33.28
N LEU A 226 -22.64 2.08 -32.99
CA LEU A 226 -21.81 3.17 -33.51
C LEU A 226 -20.41 3.16 -32.90
N ALA A 227 -20.28 2.87 -31.61
CA ALA A 227 -18.98 2.73 -30.94
C ALA A 227 -18.15 1.58 -31.53
N THR A 228 -18.77 0.42 -31.73
CA THR A 228 -18.12 -0.74 -32.36
C THR A 228 -17.73 -0.47 -33.82
N ALA A 229 -18.62 0.15 -34.61
CA ALA A 229 -18.31 0.56 -35.98
C ALA A 229 -17.16 1.58 -36.05
N ALA A 230 -17.07 2.51 -35.09
CA ALA A 230 -15.98 3.47 -35.01
C ALA A 230 -14.64 2.81 -34.64
N GLU A 231 -14.64 1.82 -33.74
CA GLU A 231 -13.44 1.04 -33.41
C GLU A 231 -12.96 0.18 -34.59
N GLU A 232 -13.88 -0.44 -35.33
CA GLU A 232 -13.56 -1.20 -36.53
C GLU A 232 -13.00 -0.30 -37.65
N ALA A 233 -13.60 0.87 -37.88
CA ALA A 233 -13.09 1.85 -38.83
C ALA A 233 -11.68 2.33 -38.44
N ARG A 234 -11.42 2.56 -37.15
CA ARG A 234 -10.09 2.94 -36.64
C ARG A 234 -9.06 1.81 -36.82
N LYS A 235 -9.48 0.56 -36.70
CA LYS A 235 -8.60 -0.59 -36.94
C LYS A 235 -8.24 -0.71 -38.42
N VAL A 236 -9.20 -0.55 -39.32
CA VAL A 236 -8.97 -0.57 -40.78
C VAL A 236 -8.03 0.56 -41.21
N THR A 237 -8.16 1.77 -40.65
CA THR A 237 -7.25 2.88 -40.98
C THR A 237 -5.83 2.65 -40.47
N LEU A 238 -5.67 2.03 -39.29
CA LEU A 238 -4.35 1.65 -38.76
C LEU A 238 -3.72 0.51 -39.58
N ASP A 239 -4.50 -0.48 -40.00
CA ASP A 239 -4.03 -1.59 -40.84
C ASP A 239 -3.63 -1.09 -42.24
N ALA A 240 -4.37 -0.12 -42.80
CA ALA A 240 -4.01 0.52 -44.08
C ALA A 240 -2.74 1.38 -43.99
N ALA A 241 -2.49 2.03 -42.84
CA ALA A 241 -1.27 2.81 -42.62
C ALA A 241 -0.02 1.93 -42.45
N ASN A 242 -0.17 0.68 -41.98
CA ASN A 242 0.92 -0.28 -41.82
C ASN A 242 1.31 -1.03 -43.11
N LEU A 243 0.53 -0.86 -44.19
CA LEU A 243 0.76 -1.48 -45.51
C LEU A 243 1.47 -0.57 -46.53
N GLN A 244 1.80 0.67 -46.14
CA GLN A 244 2.64 1.61 -46.90
C GLN A 244 4.09 1.58 -46.40
#